data_AF-A0A382AQE8-F1
#
_entry.id   AF-A0A382AQE8-F1
#
_cell.length_a   1.000
_cell.length_b   1.000
_cell.length_c   1.000
_cell.angle_alpha   90.00
_cell.angle_beta   90.00
_cell.angle_gamma   90.00
#
_symmetry.space_group_name_H-M   'P 1'
#
loop_
_entity.id
_entity.type
_entity.pdbx_description
1 polymer ?
#
loop_
_entity_poly.entity_id
_entity_poly.type
_entity_poly.pdbx_seq_one_letter_code
_entity_poly.pdbx_strand_id
1 'polypeptide(L)'
;MSSEQIKKPLRVQLLIYSFVILWLILAVFPFFWTVWGSFKVELDFFSLADWKNALSGARTTVVHGTPFTGAGYEGAWIQEEFWRAFRNTGIVCFF
;
A
#
# COMPACT_ATOMS: atom_id res chain seq x y z
N MET A 1 -14.76 41.88 25.50
CA MET A 1 -13.39 41.34 25.39
C MET A 1 -13.21 40.87 23.95
N SER A 2 -12.53 41.67 23.12
CA SER A 2 -12.19 41.26 21.76
C SER A 2 -11.08 40.22 21.87
N SER A 3 -11.32 39.01 21.37
CA SER A 3 -10.30 37.96 21.28
C SER A 3 -9.30 38.37 20.21
N GLU A 4 -8.16 38.92 20.61
CA GLU A 4 -7.04 39.11 19.69
C GLU A 4 -6.64 37.75 19.12
N GLN A 5 -6.90 37.55 17.83
CA GLN A 5 -6.45 36.37 17.11
C GLN A 5 -4.93 36.42 17.00
N ILE A 6 -4.24 35.61 17.80
CA ILE A 6 -2.80 35.37 17.67
C ILE A 6 -2.54 34.82 16.26
N LYS A 7 -2.03 35.69 15.36
CA LYS A 7 -1.61 35.28 14.02
C LYS A 7 -0.43 34.32 14.16
N LYS A 8 -0.64 33.07 13.76
CA LYS A 8 0.43 32.05 13.77
C LYS A 8 1.55 32.51 12.81
N PRO A 9 2.81 32.51 13.24
CA PRO A 9 3.92 32.94 12.39
C PRO A 9 4.10 31.97 11.21
N LEU A 10 4.21 32.52 9.99
CA LEU A 10 4.30 31.78 8.72
C LEU A 10 5.36 30.68 8.74
N ARG A 11 6.53 30.96 9.34
CA ARG A 11 7.65 30.00 9.43
C ARG A 11 7.27 28.73 10.21
N VAL A 12 6.52 28.88 11.29
CA VAL A 12 6.08 27.74 12.11
C VAL A 12 5.02 26.94 11.38
N GLN A 13 4.11 27.60 10.66
CA GLN A 13 3.13 26.91 9.82
C GLN A 13 3.81 26.09 8.72
N LEU A 14 4.77 26.67 8.00
CA LEU A 14 5.53 25.98 6.96
C LEU A 14 6.25 24.74 7.50
N LEU A 15 6.88 24.87 8.68
CA LEU A 15 7.56 23.75 9.32
C LEU A 15 6.58 22.63 9.69
N ILE A 16 5.45 22.97 10.31
CA ILE A 16 4.41 22.00 10.69
C ILE A 16 3.85 21.30 9.46
N TYR A 17 3.47 22.04 8.41
CA TYR A 17 2.89 21.45 7.22
C TYR A 17 3.89 20.57 6.46
N SER A 18 5.14 21.03 6.31
CA SER A 18 6.18 20.24 5.66
C SER A 18 6.43 18.94 6.43
N PHE A 19 6.48 19.01 7.76
CA PHE A 19 6.63 17.82 8.61
C PHE A 19 5.45 16.87 8.46
N VAL A 20 4.21 17.36 8.54
CA VAL A 20 3.00 16.51 8.41
C VAL A 20 2.91 15.87 7.03
N ILE A 21 3.23 16.60 5.96
CA ILE A 21 3.23 16.07 4.59
C ILE A 21 4.30 14.98 4.45
N LEU A 22 5.52 15.25 4.90
CA LEU A 22 6.60 14.26 4.86
C LEU A 22 6.24 13.01 5.66
N TRP A 23 5.74 13.19 6.88
CA TRP A 23 5.31 12.09 7.74
C TRP A 23 4.21 11.27 7.07
N LEU A 24 3.22 11.91 6.45
CA LEU A 24 2.14 11.23 5.75
C LEU A 24 2.67 10.40 4.58
N ILE A 25 3.56 10.96 3.74
CA ILE A 25 4.18 10.23 2.62
C ILE A 25 4.88 8.97 3.13
N LEU A 26 5.68 9.10 4.19
CA LEU A 26 6.40 7.98 4.79
C LEU A 26 5.47 6.93 5.40
N ALA A 27 4.41 7.37 6.09
CA ALA A 27 3.44 6.48 6.72
C ALA A 27 2.63 5.68 5.69
N VAL A 28 2.30 6.30 4.56
CA VAL A 28 1.42 5.72 3.52
C VAL A 28 2.21 4.90 2.49
N PHE A 29 3.51 5.17 2.34
CA PHE A 29 4.41 4.43 1.43
C PHE A 29 4.32 2.89 1.53
N PRO A 30 4.46 2.24 2.70
CA PRO A 30 4.45 0.77 2.77
C PRO A 30 3.13 0.15 2.30
N PHE A 31 2.00 0.86 2.46
CA PHE A 31 0.69 0.40 2.00
C PHE A 31 0.61 0.44 0.48
N PHE A 32 0.98 1.56 -0.15
CA PHE A 32 1.02 1.64 -1.61
C PHE A 32 2.02 0.67 -2.22
N TRP A 33 3.17 0.47 -1.58
CA TRP A 33 4.16 -0.51 -2.01
C TRP A 33 3.59 -1.93 -2.01
N THR A 34 2.87 -2.30 -0.94
CA THR A 34 2.24 -3.63 -0.82
C THR A 34 1.13 -3.83 -1.85
N VAL A 35 0.27 -2.81 -2.05
CA VAL A 35 -0.78 -2.85 -3.09
C VAL A 35 -0.17 -2.91 -4.49
N TRP A 36 0.92 -2.19 -4.74
CA TRP A 36 1.60 -2.24 -6.03
C TRP A 36 2.21 -3.62 -6.31
N GLY A 37 2.77 -4.25 -5.26
CA GLY A 37 3.35 -5.58 -5.30
C GLY A 37 2.33 -6.70 -5.47
N SER A 38 1.14 -6.58 -4.87
CA SER A 38 0.11 -7.62 -4.90
C SER A 38 -0.41 -7.94 -6.31
N PHE A 39 -0.20 -7.03 -7.27
CA PHE A 39 -0.53 -7.25 -8.68
C PHE A 39 0.58 -7.93 -9.49
N LYS A 40 1.68 -8.37 -8.88
CA LYS A 40 2.82 -8.96 -9.58
C LYS A 40 3.07 -10.39 -9.14
N VAL A 41 3.73 -11.15 -9.99
CA VAL A 41 4.26 -12.46 -9.59
C VAL A 41 5.39 -12.28 -8.58
N GLU A 42 5.58 -13.25 -7.68
CA GLU A 42 6.59 -13.20 -6.61
C GLU A 42 8.00 -12.94 -7.14
N LEU A 43 8.31 -13.49 -8.33
CA LEU A 43 9.60 -13.32 -9.02
C LEU A 43 9.91 -11.86 -9.38
N ASP A 44 8.89 -11.01 -9.55
CA ASP A 44 9.07 -9.58 -9.80
C ASP A 44 9.15 -8.81 -8.48
N PHE A 45 8.21 -9.04 -7.54
CA PHE A 45 8.12 -8.25 -6.32
C PHE A 45 9.25 -8.54 -5.31
N PHE A 46 9.66 -9.80 -5.19
CA PHE A 46 10.73 -10.25 -4.30
C PHE A 46 12.05 -10.54 -5.05
N SER A 47 12.23 -9.93 -6.23
CA SER A 47 13.40 -10.18 -7.06
C SER A 47 14.69 -9.73 -6.35
N LEU A 48 15.55 -10.69 -6.02
CA LEU A 48 16.89 -10.43 -5.48
C LEU A 48 17.88 -9.98 -6.56
N ALA A 49 17.59 -10.27 -7.84
CA ALA A 49 18.47 -9.96 -8.97
C ALA A 49 18.35 -8.50 -9.43
N ASP A 50 17.14 -7.96 -9.49
CA ASP A 50 16.90 -6.55 -9.80
C ASP A 50 15.58 -6.06 -9.17
N TRP A 51 15.69 -5.12 -8.23
CA TRP A 51 14.53 -4.53 -7.54
C TRP A 51 13.60 -3.77 -8.49
N LYS A 52 14.07 -3.32 -9.66
CA LYS A 52 13.24 -2.65 -10.67
C LYS A 52 12.18 -3.57 -11.26
N ASN A 53 12.32 -4.89 -11.12
CA ASN A 53 11.28 -5.84 -11.53
C ASN A 53 9.98 -5.61 -10.76
N ALA A 54 10.07 -5.20 -9.49
CA ALA A 54 8.91 -4.82 -8.69
C ALA A 54 8.18 -3.58 -9.25
N LEU A 55 8.85 -2.75 -10.06
CA LEU A 55 8.23 -1.62 -10.77
C LEU A 55 7.72 -2.02 -12.16
N SER A 56 8.51 -2.76 -12.95
CA SER A 56 8.19 -3.04 -14.35
C SER A 56 7.19 -4.18 -14.57
N GLY A 57 7.18 -5.19 -13.69
CA GLY A 57 6.36 -6.39 -13.91
C GLY A 57 6.81 -7.23 -15.10
N ALA A 58 8.11 -7.30 -15.38
CA ALA A 58 8.65 -7.99 -16.55
C ALA A 58 8.31 -9.49 -16.54
N ARG A 59 8.44 -10.17 -15.40
CA ARG A 59 8.08 -11.60 -15.27
C ARG A 59 6.58 -11.80 -15.30
N THR A 60 5.82 -10.88 -14.70
CA THR A 60 4.36 -10.86 -14.71
C THR A 60 3.86 -10.79 -16.15
N THR A 61 4.48 -9.93 -16.98
CA THR A 61 4.15 -9.82 -18.42
C THR A 61 4.47 -11.10 -19.18
N VAL A 62 5.59 -11.76 -18.87
CA VAL A 62 5.95 -13.04 -19.50
C VAL A 62 4.93 -14.14 -19.16
N VAL A 63 4.39 -14.16 -17.93
CA VAL A 63 3.46 -15.21 -17.48
C VAL A 63 2.02 -14.91 -17.89
N HIS A 64 1.57 -13.67 -17.78
CA HIS A 64 0.15 -13.28 -17.93
C HIS A 64 -0.13 -12.39 -19.14
N GLY A 65 0.88 -12.00 -19.92
CA GLY A 65 0.73 -11.07 -21.06
C GLY A 65 0.57 -9.60 -20.66
N THR A 66 0.43 -9.30 -19.37
CA THR A 66 0.29 -7.95 -18.81
C THR A 66 1.21 -7.75 -17.59
N PRO A 67 1.63 -6.52 -17.29
CA PRO A 67 2.48 -6.25 -16.11
C PRO A 67 1.73 -6.34 -14.78
N PHE A 68 0.43 -6.60 -14.81
CA PHE A 68 -0.45 -6.77 -13.66
C PHE A 68 -1.19 -8.10 -13.77
N THR A 69 -1.42 -8.77 -12.65
CA THR A 69 -2.20 -10.01 -12.53
C THR A 69 -3.06 -10.01 -11.29
N GLY A 70 -4.23 -10.64 -11.38
CA GLY A 70 -5.11 -10.91 -10.24
C GLY A 70 -4.91 -12.30 -9.63
N ALA A 71 -3.97 -13.10 -10.17
CA ALA A 71 -3.80 -14.51 -9.80
C ALA A 71 -3.52 -14.69 -8.29
N GLY A 72 -2.80 -13.76 -7.65
CA GLY A 72 -2.58 -13.81 -6.20
C GLY A 72 -3.87 -13.64 -5.39
N TYR A 73 -4.82 -12.83 -5.86
CA TYR A 73 -6.12 -12.66 -5.21
C TYR A 73 -6.99 -13.91 -5.37
N GLU A 74 -7.04 -14.48 -6.58
CA GLU A 74 -7.75 -15.73 -6.82
C GLU A 74 -7.15 -16.89 -6.00
N GLY A 75 -5.82 -16.97 -5.97
CA GLY A 75 -5.08 -17.96 -5.19
C GLY A 75 -5.37 -17.87 -3.70
N ALA A 76 -5.21 -16.68 -3.12
CA ALA A 76 -5.51 -16.48 -1.71
C ALA A 76 -6.99 -16.71 -1.39
N TRP A 77 -7.90 -16.12 -2.17
CA TRP A 77 -9.33 -16.13 -1.84
C TRP A 77 -9.97 -17.49 -2.09
N ILE A 78 -9.73 -18.10 -3.26
CA ILE A 78 -10.40 -19.35 -3.68
C ILE A 78 -9.56 -20.57 -3.32
N GLN A 79 -8.31 -20.62 -3.77
CA GLN A 79 -7.48 -21.84 -3.69
C GLN A 79 -7.08 -22.14 -2.24
N GLU A 80 -6.66 -21.12 -1.49
CA GLU A 80 -6.32 -21.21 -0.06
C GLU A 80 -7.53 -20.96 0.87
N GLU A 81 -8.73 -20.83 0.30
CA GLU A 81 -9.99 -20.61 1.02
C GLU A 81 -9.93 -19.48 2.08
N PHE A 82 -9.14 -18.43 1.85
CA PHE A 82 -8.94 -17.34 2.84
C PHE A 82 -10.26 -16.67 3.25
N TRP A 83 -11.29 -16.73 2.40
CA TRP A 83 -12.65 -16.27 2.71
C TRP A 83 -13.22 -16.89 4.00
N ARG A 84 -12.81 -18.11 4.37
CA ARG A 84 -13.21 -18.77 5.62
C ARG A 84 -12.64 -18.05 6.83
N ALA A 85 -11.35 -17.70 6.79
CA ALA A 85 -10.69 -16.93 7.83
C ALA A 85 -11.30 -15.52 7.94
N PHE A 86 -11.51 -14.85 6.80
CA PHE A 86 -12.20 -13.55 6.74
C PHE A 86 -13.56 -13.60 7.43
N ARG A 87 -14.39 -14.61 7.12
CA ARG A 87 -15.71 -14.79 7.76
C ARG A 87 -15.59 -15.03 9.26
N ASN A 88 -14.69 -15.90 9.71
CA ASN A 88 -14.54 -16.22 11.13
C ASN A 88 -14.10 -14.98 11.93
N THR A 89 -13.14 -14.21 11.43
CA THR A 89 -12.73 -12.94 12.04
C THR A 89 -13.87 -11.93 12.03
N GLY A 90 -14.62 -11.84 10.94
CA GLY A 90 -15.82 -10.99 10.87
C GLY A 90 -16.83 -11.33 11.96
N ILE A 91 -17.13 -12.62 12.18
CA ILE A 91 -18.04 -13.03 13.26
C ILE A 91 -17.52 -12.55 14.62
N VAL A 92 -16.26 -12.85 14.96
CA VAL A 92 -15.67 -12.50 16.26
C VAL A 92 -15.59 -10.98 16.50
N CYS A 93 -15.35 -10.18 15.46
CA CYS A 93 -15.21 -8.74 15.61
C CYS A 93 -16.55 -8.00 15.70
N PHE A 94 -17.63 -8.56 15.14
CA PHE A 94 -18.93 -7.90 15.06
C PHE A 94 -20.02 -8.50 15.99
N PHE A 95 -19.86 -9.73 16.45
CA PHE A 95 -20.82 -10.45 17.30
C PHE A 95 -20.15 -11.04 18.54
#